data_AF-A0AAD7A1P9-F1
#
_entry.id   AF-A0AAD7A1P9-F1
#
_cell.length_a   1.000
_cell.length_b   1.000
_cell.length_c   1.000
_cell.angle_alpha   90.00
_cell.angle_beta   90.00
_cell.angle_gamma   90.00
#
_symmetry.space_group_name_H-M   'P 1'
#
loop_
_entity.id
_entity.type
_entity.pdbx_description
1 polymer ?
#
loop_
_entity_poly.entity_id
_entity_poly.type
_entity_poly.pdbx_seq_one_letter_code
_entity_poly.pdbx_strand_id
1 'polypeptide(L)'
;MGITGSCSFRKTGGPRFVNECLKVPHQVILSTTGTKLHQSTRKAISNHQPSLLKAIKKFNTGCETMEQLRPQCNIPITSPLSTQLNGLRNDPSLHEDVWISPLAGLVPQWLNDADVCNGIHSLHVADRCGEGVVWLNLERENLRHWLLEEREVVKRAIESEPSVSTHLTFLPTYLLVDSPLVFLL
;
A
#
# COMPACT_ATOMS: atom_id res chain seq x y z
N MET A 1 44.84 -4.88 -21.45
CA MET A 1 43.44 -4.65 -21.90
C MET A 1 42.53 -5.32 -20.89
N GLY A 2 41.95 -4.54 -19.98
CA GLY A 2 41.09 -5.07 -18.91
C GLY A 2 39.63 -5.12 -19.37
N ILE A 3 38.99 -6.27 -19.22
CA ILE A 3 37.56 -6.47 -19.50
C ILE A 3 36.80 -6.06 -18.24
N THR A 4 36.15 -4.90 -18.27
CA THR A 4 35.21 -4.48 -17.23
C THR A 4 33.86 -5.17 -17.50
N GLY A 5 33.58 -6.25 -16.79
CA GLY A 5 32.26 -6.88 -16.78
C GLY A 5 31.31 -6.13 -15.84
N SER A 6 30.34 -5.42 -16.41
CA SER A 6 29.23 -4.80 -15.68
C SER A 6 28.12 -5.83 -15.46
N CYS A 7 28.02 -6.38 -14.25
CA CYS A 7 26.85 -7.16 -13.83
C CYS A 7 25.74 -6.22 -13.34
N SER A 8 24.72 -6.01 -14.16
CA SER A 8 23.45 -5.40 -13.75
C SER A 8 22.60 -6.42 -13.00
N PHE A 9 22.49 -6.26 -11.68
CA PHE A 9 21.63 -7.09 -10.84
C PHE A 9 20.16 -6.63 -11.00
N ARG A 10 19.37 -7.46 -11.70
CA ARG A 10 17.92 -7.30 -11.83
C ARG A 10 17.29 -7.66 -10.47
N LYS A 11 16.53 -6.74 -9.86
CA LYS A 11 15.77 -7.02 -8.63
C LYS A 11 14.65 -8.01 -8.93
N THR A 12 14.86 -9.29 -8.64
CA THR A 12 13.77 -10.26 -8.46
C THR A 12 13.45 -10.35 -6.97
N GLY A 13 12.20 -10.07 -6.61
CA GLY A 13 11.69 -10.21 -5.25
C GLY A 13 11.59 -11.69 -4.88
N GLY A 14 12.40 -12.12 -3.93
CA GLY A 14 12.32 -13.41 -3.24
C GLY A 14 12.05 -13.23 -1.74
N PRO A 15 11.62 -14.30 -1.03
CA PRO A 15 10.77 -14.21 0.15
C PRO A 15 11.49 -13.73 1.41
N ARG A 16 10.74 -12.98 2.24
CA ARG A 16 11.08 -12.56 3.60
C ARG A 16 11.36 -13.78 4.47
N PHE A 17 12.63 -14.05 4.76
CA PHE A 17 13.01 -14.88 5.89
C PHE A 17 13.11 -14.01 7.15
N VAL A 18 12.24 -14.41 8.07
CA VAL A 18 12.06 -14.08 9.48
C VAL A 18 13.30 -13.65 10.27
N ASN A 19 13.00 -12.68 11.14
CA ASN A 19 13.78 -12.20 12.28
C ASN A 19 14.31 -13.34 13.16
N GLU A 20 15.62 -13.41 13.38
CA GLU A 20 16.21 -13.62 14.71
C GLU A 20 17.74 -13.46 14.72
N CYS A 21 18.25 -13.10 15.90
CA CYS A 21 19.67 -13.04 16.29
C CYS A 21 20.49 -11.81 15.84
N LEU A 22 20.43 -10.76 16.68
CA LEU A 22 21.62 -10.24 17.37
C LEU A 22 21.16 -9.36 18.55
N LYS A 23 20.80 -9.99 19.68
CA LYS A 23 20.79 -9.32 20.99
C LYS A 23 22.26 -9.07 21.38
N VAL A 24 22.79 -7.91 21.00
CA VAL A 24 24.09 -7.42 21.47
C VAL A 24 23.85 -6.66 22.79
N PRO A 25 24.69 -6.83 23.82
CA PRO A 25 24.49 -6.18 25.12
C PRO A 25 24.41 -4.66 24.99
N HIS A 26 23.22 -4.13 25.28
CA HIS A 26 22.95 -2.73 25.58
C HIS A 26 23.83 -2.32 26.76
N GLN A 27 24.92 -1.59 26.53
CA GLN A 27 25.33 -0.43 27.36
C GLN A 27 26.69 0.22 27.00
N VAL A 28 27.46 -0.27 26.02
CA VAL A 28 28.83 0.28 25.78
C VAL A 28 29.01 1.03 24.44
N ILE A 29 27.94 1.32 23.68
CA ILE A 29 28.02 2.13 22.42
C ILE A 29 27.11 3.38 22.50
N LEU A 30 27.12 4.12 23.60
CA LEU A 30 26.21 5.26 23.79
C LEU A 30 26.84 6.66 23.66
N SER A 31 28.16 6.81 23.54
CA SER A 31 28.77 8.16 23.53
C SER A 31 29.24 8.69 22.17
N THR A 32 29.47 7.85 21.15
CA THR A 32 30.01 8.30 19.83
C THR A 32 29.04 8.16 18.66
N THR A 33 28.01 7.32 18.75
CA THR A 33 27.00 7.10 17.68
C THR A 33 25.72 7.91 17.89
N GLY A 34 25.43 8.31 19.15
CA GLY A 34 24.21 9.03 19.51
C GLY A 34 24.08 10.41 18.85
N THR A 35 25.19 11.12 18.62
CA THR A 35 25.17 12.46 17.99
C THR A 35 24.87 12.41 16.50
N LYS A 36 25.42 11.43 15.76
CA LYS A 36 25.14 11.26 14.31
C LYS A 36 23.70 10.83 14.07
N LEU A 37 23.17 9.91 14.89
CA LEU A 37 21.77 9.52 14.83
C LEU A 37 20.86 10.70 15.17
N HIS A 38 21.13 11.41 16.27
CA HIS A 38 20.37 12.60 16.67
C HIS A 38 20.39 13.71 15.59
N GLN A 39 21.56 13.97 14.99
CA GLN A 39 21.71 14.92 13.89
C GLN A 39 20.93 14.47 12.65
N SER A 40 21.00 13.18 12.30
CA SER A 40 20.24 12.60 11.19
C SER A 40 18.74 12.74 11.41
N THR A 41 18.25 12.41 12.61
CA THR A 41 16.84 12.59 13.00
C THR A 41 16.43 14.07 12.96
N ARG A 42 17.22 14.99 13.53
CA ARG A 42 16.93 16.43 13.45
C ARG A 42 16.90 16.95 12.02
N LYS A 43 17.83 16.50 11.18
CA LYS A 43 17.88 16.86 9.76
C LYS A 43 16.67 16.33 9.01
N ALA A 44 16.29 15.06 9.24
CA ALA A 44 15.09 14.48 8.67
C ALA A 44 13.84 15.29 9.07
N ILE A 45 13.66 15.57 10.37
CA ILE A 45 12.55 16.40 10.87
C ILE A 45 12.56 17.79 10.22
N SER A 46 13.72 18.45 10.17
CA SER A 46 13.86 19.77 9.52
C SER A 46 13.51 19.73 8.04
N ASN A 47 13.81 18.65 7.33
CA ASN A 47 13.46 18.49 5.91
C ASN A 47 11.95 18.35 5.70
N HIS A 48 11.18 17.93 6.71
CA HIS A 48 9.72 17.84 6.63
C HIS A 48 9.01 19.18 6.87
N GLN A 49 9.69 20.18 7.44
CA GLN A 49 9.11 21.49 7.76
C GLN A 49 8.43 22.17 6.54
N PRO A 50 9.02 22.20 5.33
CA PRO A 50 8.36 22.78 4.16
C PRO A 50 7.07 22.03 3.75
N SER A 51 7.08 20.70 3.85
CA SER A 51 5.92 19.87 3.54
C SER A 51 4.79 20.11 4.53
N LEU A 52 5.12 20.24 5.82
CA LEU A 52 4.15 20.52 6.87
C LEU A 52 3.56 21.93 6.74
N LEU A 53 4.38 22.94 6.45
CA LEU A 53 3.88 24.29 6.14
C LEU A 53 2.95 24.32 4.92
N LYS A 54 3.26 23.54 3.88
CA LYS A 54 2.39 23.40 2.72
C LYS A 54 1.04 22.75 3.08
N ALA A 55 1.06 21.75 3.96
CA ALA A 55 -0.17 21.11 4.45
C ALA A 55 -1.02 22.08 5.27
N ILE A 56 -0.41 22.84 6.19
CA ILE A 56 -1.10 23.88 6.98
C ILE A 56 -1.74 24.93 6.07
N LYS A 57 -1.01 25.43 5.06
CA LYS A 57 -1.57 26.38 4.10
C LYS A 57 -2.77 25.80 3.36
N LYS A 58 -2.68 24.55 2.89
CA LYS A 58 -3.77 23.87 2.21
C LYS A 58 -5.01 23.73 3.12
N PHE A 59 -4.79 23.38 4.39
CA PHE A 59 -5.87 23.32 5.39
C PHE A 59 -6.54 24.68 5.60
N ASN A 60 -5.75 25.73 5.81
CA ASN A 60 -6.27 27.09 6.01
C ASN A 60 -7.06 27.59 4.79
N THR A 61 -6.57 27.36 3.57
CA THR A 61 -7.33 27.65 2.35
C THR A 61 -8.66 26.87 2.31
N GLY A 62 -8.67 25.62 2.78
CA GLY A 62 -9.91 24.85 2.93
C GLY A 62 -10.89 25.48 3.92
N CYS A 63 -10.39 26.03 5.04
CA CYS A 63 -11.24 26.74 6.01
C CYS A 63 -11.88 27.99 5.37
N GLU A 64 -11.10 28.77 4.63
CA GLU A 64 -11.58 29.96 3.91
C GLU A 64 -12.62 29.60 2.84
N THR A 65 -12.39 28.54 2.06
CA THR A 65 -13.36 28.12 1.03
C THR A 65 -14.65 27.58 1.65
N MET A 66 -14.56 26.85 2.78
CA MET A 66 -15.74 26.39 3.51
C MET A 66 -16.55 27.56 4.09
N GLU A 67 -15.88 28.62 4.55
CA GLU A 67 -16.54 29.84 5.02
C GLU A 67 -17.30 30.55 3.89
N GLN A 68 -16.69 30.63 2.71
CA GLN A 68 -17.31 31.25 1.52
C GLN A 68 -18.49 30.44 0.97
N LEU A 69 -18.38 29.12 0.95
CA LEU A 69 -19.38 28.23 0.37
C LEU A 69 -20.54 27.92 1.33
N ARG A 70 -20.53 28.45 2.55
CA ARG A 70 -21.47 28.05 3.60
C ARG A 70 -22.92 28.38 3.21
N PRO A 71 -23.77 27.39 2.86
CA PRO A 71 -25.08 27.66 2.29
C PRO A 71 -26.22 27.69 3.32
N GLN A 72 -25.93 27.67 4.64
CA GLN A 72 -26.83 27.58 5.83
C GLN A 72 -26.59 26.34 6.72
N CYS A 73 -25.64 25.46 6.38
CA CYS A 73 -25.34 24.30 7.23
C CYS A 73 -24.81 24.73 8.61
N ASN A 74 -25.37 24.17 9.69
CA ASN A 74 -24.96 24.43 11.08
C ASN A 74 -23.69 23.65 11.49
N ILE A 75 -22.82 23.32 10.54
CA ILE A 75 -21.57 22.62 10.81
C ILE A 75 -20.58 23.67 11.35
N PRO A 76 -19.95 23.44 12.52
CA PRO A 76 -18.92 24.34 13.03
C PRO A 76 -17.72 24.31 12.07
N ILE A 77 -17.34 25.48 11.56
CA ILE A 77 -16.15 25.63 10.73
C ILE A 77 -14.94 25.59 11.67
N THR A 78 -13.95 24.77 11.33
CA THR A 78 -12.68 24.72 12.05
C THR A 78 -11.90 26.02 11.86
N SER A 79 -11.35 26.57 12.93
CA SER A 79 -10.49 27.75 12.85
C SER A 79 -9.19 27.48 12.08
N PRO A 80 -8.67 28.44 11.31
CA PRO A 80 -7.40 28.28 10.62
C PRO A 80 -6.24 28.10 11.60
N LEU A 81 -5.29 27.24 11.24
CA LEU A 81 -4.12 26.93 12.07
C LEU A 81 -3.03 28.00 11.91
N SER A 82 -2.26 28.21 12.97
CA SER A 82 -1.08 29.07 12.91
C SER A 82 -0.03 28.53 11.92
N THR A 83 0.52 29.40 11.08
CA THR A 83 1.64 29.06 10.18
C THR A 83 2.98 28.95 10.93
N GLN A 84 3.04 29.39 12.20
CA GLN A 84 4.23 29.25 13.03
C GLN A 84 4.24 27.89 13.75
N LEU A 85 5.14 26.99 13.32
CA LEU A 85 5.17 25.60 13.80
C LEU A 85 5.43 25.46 15.31
N ASN A 86 6.25 26.35 15.88
CA ASN A 86 6.55 26.31 17.30
C ASN A 86 5.33 26.67 18.17
N GLY A 87 4.50 27.60 17.69
CA GLY A 87 3.24 27.94 18.34
C GLY A 87 2.23 26.81 18.18
N LEU A 88 2.11 26.28 16.96
CA LEU A 88 1.20 25.20 16.63
C LEU A 88 1.45 23.93 17.46
N ARG A 89 2.72 23.55 17.67
CA ARG A 89 3.07 22.36 18.47
C ARG A 89 2.55 22.40 19.90
N ASN A 90 2.44 23.58 20.49
CA ASN A 90 2.03 23.76 21.88
C ASN A 90 0.56 24.22 21.99
N ASP A 91 -0.16 24.26 20.88
CA ASP A 91 -1.56 24.66 20.84
C ASP A 91 -2.42 23.52 21.40
N PRO A 92 -3.14 23.72 22.53
CA PRO A 92 -3.99 22.68 23.10
C PRO A 92 -5.13 22.28 22.15
N SER A 93 -5.57 23.19 21.28
CA SER A 93 -6.67 22.94 20.34
C SER A 93 -6.27 22.03 19.17
N LEU A 94 -4.97 21.90 18.86
CA LEU A 94 -4.48 21.05 17.77
C LEU A 94 -4.81 19.57 18.00
N HIS A 95 -4.85 19.16 19.27
CA HIS A 95 -5.13 17.79 19.70
C HIS A 95 -6.55 17.61 20.22
N GLU A 96 -7.40 18.65 20.14
CA GLU A 96 -8.82 18.47 20.44
C GLU A 96 -9.42 17.55 19.38
N ASP A 97 -9.88 16.38 19.82
CA ASP A 97 -10.65 15.47 18.98
C ASP A 97 -11.97 16.15 18.61
N VAL A 98 -11.98 16.83 17.47
CA VAL A 98 -13.15 17.50 16.87
C VAL A 98 -14.34 16.54 16.73
N TRP A 99 -14.12 15.22 16.85
CA TRP A 99 -15.12 14.17 16.59
C TRP A 99 -15.61 13.39 17.82
N ILE A 100 -15.19 13.71 19.06
CA ILE A 100 -15.64 12.94 20.24
C ILE A 100 -16.66 13.70 21.11
N SER A 101 -16.77 15.02 20.98
CA SER A 101 -17.82 15.76 21.70
C SER A 101 -19.20 15.30 21.20
N PRO A 102 -20.04 14.70 22.06
CA PRO A 102 -21.36 14.24 21.66
C PRO A 102 -22.14 15.44 21.12
N LEU A 103 -22.52 15.38 19.85
CA LEU A 103 -23.45 16.37 19.30
C LEU A 103 -24.73 16.27 20.13
N ALA A 104 -25.17 17.38 20.74
CA ALA A 104 -26.44 17.41 21.44
C ALA A 104 -27.57 17.14 20.43
N GLY A 105 -28.10 15.92 20.39
CA GLY A 105 -29.10 15.48 19.41
C GLY A 105 -29.17 13.97 19.23
N LEU A 106 -29.99 13.53 18.27
CA LEU A 106 -30.06 12.12 17.86
C LEU A 106 -28.78 11.74 17.13
N VAL A 107 -28.04 10.78 17.67
CA VAL A 107 -26.86 10.21 17.00
C VAL A 107 -27.32 9.49 15.72
N PRO A 108 -26.72 9.76 14.55
CA PRO A 108 -27.07 9.05 13.32
C PRO A 108 -26.94 7.53 13.48
N GLN A 109 -27.87 6.78 12.89
CA GLN A 109 -27.88 5.32 13.03
C GLN A 109 -26.60 4.67 12.47
N TRP A 110 -26.01 5.20 11.39
CA TRP A 110 -24.74 4.70 10.87
C TRP A 110 -23.55 4.85 11.83
N LEU A 111 -23.70 5.61 12.92
CA LEU A 111 -22.67 5.80 13.95
C LEU A 111 -22.94 5.01 15.24
N ASN A 112 -24.22 4.72 15.55
CA ASN A 112 -24.63 4.08 16.81
C ASN A 112 -25.22 2.66 16.63
N ASP A 113 -25.83 2.37 15.49
CA ASP A 113 -26.46 1.09 15.19
C ASP A 113 -25.46 0.16 14.52
N ALA A 114 -25.09 -0.91 15.22
CA ALA A 114 -24.14 -1.90 14.74
C ALA A 114 -24.63 -2.60 13.46
N ASP A 115 -25.94 -2.81 13.30
CA ASP A 115 -26.49 -3.51 12.14
C ASP A 115 -26.40 -2.62 10.89
N VAL A 116 -26.64 -1.31 11.04
CA VAL A 116 -26.46 -0.34 9.96
C VAL A 116 -24.98 -0.24 9.55
N CYS A 117 -24.06 -0.17 10.52
CA CYS A 117 -22.62 -0.21 10.27
C CYS A 117 -22.20 -1.48 9.52
N ASN A 118 -22.66 -2.63 9.98
CA ASN A 118 -22.38 -3.93 9.37
C ASN A 118 -22.95 -4.02 7.96
N GLY A 119 -24.14 -3.46 7.72
CA GLY A 119 -24.73 -3.35 6.39
C GLY A 119 -23.86 -2.53 5.43
N ILE A 120 -23.43 -1.33 5.85
CA ILE A 120 -22.54 -0.46 5.07
C ILE A 120 -21.20 -1.17 4.79
N HIS A 121 -20.61 -1.78 5.81
CA HIS A 121 -19.36 -2.53 5.66
C HIS A 121 -19.52 -3.69 4.68
N SER A 122 -20.62 -4.45 4.79
CA SER A 122 -20.91 -5.57 3.88
C SER A 122 -21.09 -5.11 2.44
N LEU A 123 -21.70 -3.94 2.21
CA LEU A 123 -21.80 -3.33 0.88
C LEU A 123 -20.41 -3.04 0.30
N HIS A 124 -19.53 -2.40 1.07
CA HIS A 124 -18.15 -2.13 0.64
C HIS A 124 -17.35 -3.40 0.39
N VAL A 125 -17.57 -4.45 1.18
CA VAL A 125 -16.95 -5.75 0.96
C VAL A 125 -17.43 -6.35 -0.36
N ALA A 126 -18.73 -6.28 -0.66
CA ALA A 126 -19.29 -6.77 -1.92
C ALA A 126 -18.71 -6.02 -3.14
N ASP A 127 -18.61 -4.69 -3.07
CA ASP A 127 -18.00 -3.88 -4.13
C ASP A 127 -16.54 -4.29 -4.36
N ARG A 128 -15.76 -4.44 -3.28
CA ARG A 128 -14.35 -4.89 -3.35
C ARG A 128 -14.24 -6.31 -3.89
N CYS A 129 -15.18 -7.20 -3.58
CA CYS A 129 -15.22 -8.54 -4.18
C CYS A 129 -15.41 -8.45 -5.69
N GLY A 130 -16.28 -7.55 -6.17
CA GLY A 130 -16.45 -7.27 -7.60
C GLY A 130 -15.14 -6.82 -8.26
N GLU A 131 -14.44 -5.86 -7.66
CA GLU A 131 -13.11 -5.44 -8.11
C GLU A 131 -12.12 -6.62 -8.12
N GLY A 132 -12.12 -7.44 -7.07
CA GLY A 132 -11.25 -8.62 -6.95
C GLY A 132 -11.46 -9.63 -8.06
N VAL A 133 -12.71 -9.88 -8.47
CA VAL A 133 -13.01 -10.76 -9.61
C VAL A 133 -12.42 -10.23 -10.92
N VAL A 134 -12.50 -8.91 -11.15
CA VAL A 134 -11.90 -8.29 -12.34
C VAL A 134 -10.39 -8.50 -12.36
N TRP A 135 -9.71 -8.26 -11.23
CA TRP A 135 -8.27 -8.49 -11.10
C TRP A 135 -7.88 -9.95 -11.28
N LEU A 136 -8.63 -10.87 -10.68
CA LEU A 136 -8.36 -12.31 -10.82
C LEU A 136 -8.56 -12.79 -12.25
N ASN A 137 -9.55 -12.27 -12.98
CA ASN A 137 -9.75 -12.61 -14.38
C ASN A 137 -8.59 -12.08 -15.25
N LEU A 138 -8.14 -10.85 -15.00
CA LEU A 138 -6.98 -10.30 -15.69
C LEU A 138 -5.71 -11.12 -15.41
N GLU A 139 -5.47 -11.49 -14.15
CA GLU A 139 -4.31 -12.28 -13.77
C GLU A 139 -4.36 -13.69 -14.35
N ARG A 140 -5.54 -14.33 -14.35
CA ARG A 140 -5.75 -15.61 -15.02
C ARG A 140 -5.34 -15.52 -16.49
N GLU A 141 -5.75 -14.47 -17.17
CA GLU A 141 -5.47 -14.28 -18.59
C GLU A 141 -3.99 -14.02 -18.85
N ASN A 142 -3.33 -13.22 -18.01
CA ASN A 142 -1.89 -13.02 -18.05
C ASN A 142 -1.12 -14.34 -17.89
N LEU A 143 -1.48 -15.15 -16.89
CA LEU A 143 -0.86 -16.46 -16.65
C LEU A 143 -1.10 -17.43 -17.80
N ARG A 144 -2.30 -17.43 -18.38
CA ARG A 144 -2.63 -18.24 -19.55
C ARG A 144 -1.77 -17.85 -20.76
N HIS A 145 -1.66 -16.56 -21.04
CA HIS A 145 -0.81 -16.07 -22.13
C HIS A 145 0.65 -16.46 -21.95
N TRP A 146 1.21 -16.21 -20.76
CA TRP A 146 2.57 -16.59 -20.45
C TRP A 146 2.81 -18.10 -20.62
N LEU A 147 1.91 -18.94 -20.08
CA LEU A 147 2.03 -20.39 -20.19
C LEU A 147 2.01 -20.86 -21.65
N LEU A 148 1.15 -20.28 -22.49
CA LEU A 148 1.08 -20.62 -23.90
C LEU A 148 2.36 -20.21 -24.63
N GLU A 149 2.91 -19.03 -24.35
CA GLU A 149 4.19 -18.60 -24.93
C GLU A 149 5.35 -19.53 -24.55
N GLU A 150 5.47 -19.86 -23.26
CA GLU A 150 6.49 -20.79 -22.75
C GLU A 150 6.34 -22.17 -23.38
N ARG A 151 5.11 -22.67 -23.50
CA ARG A 151 4.83 -23.96 -24.15
C ARG A 151 5.30 -23.96 -25.60
N GLU A 152 5.02 -22.90 -26.35
CA GLU A 152 5.45 -22.82 -27.75
C GLU A 152 6.98 -22.68 -27.88
N VAL A 153 7.65 -22.01 -26.95
CA VAL A 153 9.12 -21.97 -26.91
C VAL A 153 9.70 -23.36 -26.65
N VAL A 154 9.19 -24.07 -25.64
CA VAL A 154 9.63 -25.43 -25.30
C VAL A 154 9.40 -26.38 -26.47
N LYS A 155 8.21 -26.32 -27.09
CA LYS A 155 7.88 -27.14 -28.27
C LYS A 155 8.89 -26.94 -29.40
N ARG A 156 9.20 -25.67 -29.74
CA ARG A 156 10.20 -25.35 -30.78
C ARG A 156 11.60 -25.86 -30.41
N ALA A 157 12.00 -25.76 -29.16
CA ALA A 157 13.30 -26.27 -28.70
C ALA A 157 13.39 -27.79 -28.89
N ILE A 158 12.33 -28.53 -28.56
CA ILE A 158 12.26 -29.99 -28.77
C ILE A 158 12.31 -30.34 -30.26
N GLU A 159 11.57 -29.61 -31.10
CA GLU A 159 11.57 -29.82 -32.56
C GLU A 159 12.94 -29.53 -33.19
N SER A 160 13.71 -28.60 -32.63
CA SER A 160 15.06 -28.27 -33.11
C SER A 160 16.14 -29.28 -32.74
N GLU A 161 15.95 -30.07 -31.67
CA GLU A 161 16.90 -31.09 -31.18
C GLU A 161 16.22 -32.45 -30.97
N PRO A 162 16.11 -33.29 -32.02
CA PRO A 162 15.38 -34.57 -31.95
C PRO A 162 15.96 -35.58 -30.95
N SER A 163 17.20 -35.40 -30.47
CA SER A 163 17.82 -36.20 -29.41
C SER A 163 17.26 -35.94 -28.00
N VAL A 164 16.59 -34.79 -27.77
CA VAL A 164 15.98 -34.41 -26.48
C VAL A 164 14.57 -35.00 -26.32
N SER A 165 13.92 -35.34 -27.45
CA SER A 165 12.55 -35.88 -27.52
C SER A 165 12.35 -37.18 -26.71
N THR A 166 13.38 -38.03 -26.62
CA THR A 166 13.32 -39.31 -25.88
C THR A 166 13.22 -39.15 -24.36
N HIS A 167 13.60 -38.00 -23.79
CA HIS A 167 13.57 -37.75 -22.34
C HIS A 167 12.31 -37.02 -21.84
N LEU A 168 11.48 -36.48 -22.74
CA LEU A 168 10.29 -35.68 -22.39
C LEU A 168 8.96 -36.43 -22.50
N THR A 169 8.99 -37.70 -22.89
CA THR A 169 7.83 -38.62 -22.92
C THR A 169 7.23 -38.91 -21.55
N PHE A 170 7.86 -38.43 -20.47
CA PHE A 170 7.39 -38.54 -19.09
C PHE A 170 6.68 -37.29 -18.55
N LEU A 171 6.46 -36.25 -19.36
CA LEU A 171 5.58 -35.16 -18.93
C LEU A 171 4.13 -35.66 -18.95
N PRO A 172 3.45 -35.72 -17.81
CA PRO A 172 2.18 -36.41 -17.77
C PRO A 172 1.12 -35.66 -18.56
N THR A 173 0.33 -36.44 -19.28
CA THR A 173 -0.76 -36.02 -20.16
C THR A 173 -1.90 -35.29 -19.42
N TYR A 174 -1.81 -35.08 -18.11
CA TYR A 174 -2.84 -34.36 -17.33
C TYR A 174 -2.88 -32.84 -17.59
N LEU A 175 -1.92 -32.28 -18.34
CA LEU A 175 -2.02 -30.91 -18.87
C LEU A 175 -2.58 -30.86 -20.31
N LEU A 176 -2.86 -32.02 -20.93
CA LEU A 176 -3.50 -32.16 -22.25
C LEU A 176 -5.01 -32.40 -22.12
N VAL A 177 -5.64 -31.68 -21.20
CA VAL A 177 -7.10 -31.71 -21.05
C VAL A 177 -7.62 -30.36 -21.50
N ASP A 178 -7.82 -30.22 -22.81
CA ASP A 178 -8.85 -29.37 -23.38
C ASP A 178 -10.23 -29.93 -22.98
N SER A 179 -10.53 -29.99 -21.67
CA SER A 179 -11.88 -30.29 -21.22
C SER A 179 -12.60 -28.96 -21.00
N PRO A 180 -13.64 -28.65 -21.80
CA PRO A 180 -14.45 -27.45 -21.61
C PRO A 180 -15.28 -27.47 -20.31
N LEU A 181 -15.12 -28.49 -19.45
CA LEU A 181 -15.94 -28.68 -18.25
C LEU A 181 -15.34 -28.13 -16.96
N VAL A 182 -14.14 -27.51 -16.98
CA VAL A 182 -13.55 -26.89 -15.78
C VAL A 182 -13.85 -25.38 -15.70
N PHE A 183 -14.48 -24.78 -16.71
CA PHE A 183 -14.75 -23.33 -16.77
C PHE A 183 -16.17 -22.90 -16.34
N LEU A 184 -16.97 -23.79 -15.72
CA LEU A 184 -18.37 -23.50 -15.31
C LEU A 184 -18.67 -23.74 -13.81
N LEU A 185 -17.74 -23.38 -12.92
CA LEU A 185 -18.01 -23.11 -11.51
C LEU A 185 -17.21 -21.88 -11.06
#